data_AF-A0A3A9GBQ7-F1
#
_entry.id   AF-A0A3A9GBQ7-F1
#
_cell.length_a   1.000
_cell.length_b   1.000
_cell.length_c   1.000
_cell.angle_alpha   90.00
_cell.angle_beta   90.00
_cell.angle_gamma   90.00
#
_symmetry.space_group_name_H-M   'P 1'
#
loop_
_entity.id
_entity.type
_entity.pdbx_description
1 polymer ?
#
loop_
_entity_poly.entity_id
_entity_poly.type
_entity_poly.pdbx_seq_one_letter_code
_entity_poly.pdbx_strand_id
1 'polypeptide(L)'
;MISTKGRYALRMMIDLAMQDTDKYTPLKDISERQGISEKYMEIIIKHLVKHKLIHGLRGKGGGYRLIRSAADYSVGEILEAVGEQLAPVSCLLPETEPCDRESACPTIAMWKKFNQLSHDFFYGITLADLTAP
;
A
#
# COMPACT_ATOMS: atom_id res chain seq x y z
N MET A 1 2.43 7.53 -11.50
CA MET A 1 3.51 6.51 -11.53
C MET A 1 3.66 6.00 -10.11
N ILE A 2 3.61 4.68 -9.88
CA ILE A 2 3.79 4.10 -8.53
C ILE A 2 5.27 4.07 -8.18
N SER A 3 5.64 4.58 -7.00
CA SER A 3 7.04 4.62 -6.59
C SER A 3 7.62 3.23 -6.28
N THR A 4 8.94 3.16 -6.14
CA THR A 4 9.62 1.94 -5.67
C THR A 4 9.11 1.52 -4.29
N LYS A 5 8.82 2.48 -3.40
CA LYS A 5 8.30 2.22 -2.06
C LYS A 5 6.92 1.56 -2.12
N GLY A 6 6.01 2.07 -2.96
CA GLY A 6 4.69 1.47 -3.21
C GLY A 6 4.78 0.04 -3.73
N ARG A 7 5.59 -0.19 -4.77
CA ARG A 7 5.79 -1.55 -5.32
C ARG A 7 6.37 -2.52 -4.29
N TYR A 8 7.32 -2.06 -3.46
CA TYR A 8 7.95 -2.91 -2.45
C TYR A 8 7.03 -3.17 -1.26
N ALA A 9 6.15 -2.22 -0.92
CA ALA A 9 5.10 -2.45 0.07
C ALA A 9 4.14 -3.56 -0.36
N LEU A 10 3.70 -3.56 -1.63
CA LEU A 10 2.86 -4.65 -2.15
C LEU A 10 3.58 -5.99 -2.10
N ARG A 11 4.82 -6.05 -2.56
CA ARG A 11 5.64 -7.28 -2.50
C ARG A 11 5.81 -7.81 -1.08
N MET A 12 6.04 -6.92 -0.12
CA MET A 12 6.11 -7.28 1.30
C MET A 12 4.78 -7.82 1.83
N MET A 13 3.66 -7.15 1.50
CA MET A 13 2.34 -7.59 1.95
C MET A 13 1.98 -8.96 1.36
N ILE A 14 2.33 -9.20 0.09
CA ILE A 14 2.18 -10.52 -0.57
C ILE A 14 3.03 -11.57 0.14
N ASP A 15 4.30 -11.25 0.43
CA ASP A 15 5.19 -12.15 1.15
C ASP A 15 4.59 -12.61 2.48
N LEU A 16 4.07 -11.66 3.27
CA LEU A 16 3.38 -11.92 4.54
C LEU A 16 2.09 -12.72 4.36
N ALA A 17 1.31 -12.45 3.31
CA ALA A 17 0.08 -13.19 3.01
C ALA A 17 0.34 -14.66 2.66
N MET A 18 1.53 -14.97 2.13
CA MET A 18 1.95 -16.34 1.82
C MET A 18 2.56 -17.07 3.02
N GLN A 19 2.75 -16.40 4.16
CA GLN A 19 3.20 -17.03 5.40
C GLN A 19 2.03 -17.51 6.26
N ASP A 20 2.35 -18.28 7.30
CA ASP A 20 1.40 -18.67 8.34
C ASP A 20 0.91 -17.42 9.10
N THR A 21 -0.40 -17.15 9.02
CA THR A 21 -1.04 -15.94 9.58
C THR A 21 -0.98 -15.85 11.11
N ASP A 22 -0.74 -16.99 11.78
CA ASP A 22 -0.64 -17.06 13.23
C ASP A 22 0.80 -16.86 13.74
N LYS A 23 1.78 -16.80 12.84
CA LYS A 23 3.20 -16.63 13.18
C LYS A 23 3.74 -15.27 12.75
N TYR A 24 4.70 -14.78 13.52
CA TYR A 24 5.49 -13.62 13.13
C TYR A 24 6.57 -14.04 12.14
N THR A 25 6.69 -13.26 11.08
CA THR A 25 7.75 -13.42 10.07
C THR A 25 8.87 -12.42 10.34
N PRO A 26 10.10 -12.87 10.62
CA PRO A 26 11.24 -11.98 10.84
C PRO A 26 11.50 -11.06 9.65
N LEU A 27 11.93 -9.82 9.92
CA LEU A 27 12.24 -8.85 8.87
C LEU A 27 13.33 -9.33 7.92
N LYS A 28 14.32 -10.02 8.48
CA LYS A 28 15.44 -10.60 7.75
C LYS A 28 14.95 -11.56 6.67
N ASP A 29 14.04 -12.46 7.03
CA ASP A 29 13.51 -13.47 6.11
C ASP A 29 12.70 -12.84 4.96
N ILE A 30 11.89 -11.82 5.27
CA ILE A 30 11.16 -11.03 4.25
C ILE A 30 12.16 -10.33 3.31
N SER A 31 13.20 -9.72 3.88
CA SER A 31 14.21 -8.98 3.13
C SER A 31 15.01 -9.88 2.20
N GLU A 32 15.38 -11.08 2.67
CA GLU A 32 16.06 -12.11 1.87
C GLU A 32 15.19 -12.61 0.72
N ARG A 33 13.92 -12.99 0.97
CA ARG A 33 13.00 -13.46 -0.08
C ARG A 33 12.71 -12.39 -1.14
N GLN A 34 12.59 -11.13 -0.72
CA GLN A 34 12.27 -10.04 -1.64
C GLN A 34 13.51 -9.41 -2.30
N GLY A 35 14.71 -9.73 -1.85
CA GLY A 35 15.95 -9.11 -2.34
C GLY A 35 16.01 -7.60 -2.07
N ILE A 36 15.46 -7.16 -0.94
CA ILE A 36 15.38 -5.75 -0.53
C ILE A 36 16.10 -5.63 0.82
N SER A 37 16.91 -4.59 1.00
CA SER A 37 17.66 -4.44 2.26
C SER A 37 16.73 -4.22 3.46
N GLU A 38 17.08 -4.81 4.60
CA GLU A 38 16.32 -4.65 5.86
C GLU A 38 16.10 -3.17 6.19
N LYS A 39 17.14 -2.34 6.03
CA LYS A 39 17.07 -0.89 6.24
C LYS A 39 15.99 -0.21 5.39
N TYR A 40 15.82 -0.62 4.14
CA TYR A 40 14.76 -0.07 3.29
C TYR A 40 13.39 -0.62 3.68
N MET A 41 13.31 -1.90 4.02
CA MET A 41 12.08 -2.55 4.48
C MET A 41 11.56 -1.93 5.79
N GLU A 42 12.44 -1.53 6.70
CA GLU A 42 12.07 -0.79 7.92
C GLU A 42 11.31 0.50 7.63
N ILE A 43 11.63 1.20 6.53
CA ILE A 43 10.90 2.42 6.13
C ILE A 43 9.46 2.05 5.80
N ILE A 44 9.26 1.03 4.97
CA ILE A 44 7.93 0.54 4.55
C ILE A 44 7.13 0.06 5.76
N ILE A 45 7.74 -0.74 6.62
CA ILE A 45 7.09 -1.29 7.82
C ILE A 45 6.59 -0.23 8.76
N LYS A 46 7.35 0.84 8.99
CA LYS A 46 6.92 1.94 9.84
C LYS A 46 5.60 2.52 9.36
N HIS A 47 5.43 2.66 8.05
CA HIS A 47 4.17 3.07 7.44
C HIS A 47 3.06 2.03 7.64
N LEU A 48 3.31 0.77 7.28
CA LEU A 48 2.30 -0.29 7.40
C LEU A 48 1.82 -0.51 8.85
N VAL A 49 2.72 -0.44 9.84
CA VAL A 49 2.38 -0.53 11.27
C VAL A 49 1.59 0.70 11.72
N LYS A 50 2.03 1.92 11.33
CA LYS A 50 1.34 3.18 11.67
C LYS A 50 -0.10 3.17 11.18
N HIS A 51 -0.33 2.67 9.97
CA HIS A 51 -1.65 2.56 9.35
C HIS A 51 -2.40 1.28 9.74
N LYS A 52 -1.88 0.51 10.71
CA LYS A 52 -2.49 -0.72 11.23
C LYS A 52 -2.80 -1.74 10.13
N LEU A 53 -1.93 -1.87 9.14
CA LEU A 53 -2.03 -2.93 8.13
C LEU A 53 -1.32 -4.22 8.57
N ILE A 54 -0.28 -4.09 9.39
CA ILE A 54 0.46 -5.23 9.96
C ILE A 54 0.70 -5.01 11.45
N HIS A 55 0.89 -6.10 12.18
CA HIS A 55 1.33 -6.07 13.56
C HIS A 55 2.80 -6.46 13.66
N GLY A 56 3.56 -5.70 14.44
CA GLY A 56 4.99 -5.94 14.68
C GLY A 56 5.25 -6.35 16.12
N LEU A 57 5.94 -7.47 16.32
CA LEU A 57 6.41 -7.94 17.62
C LEU A 57 7.93 -7.83 17.71
N ARG A 58 8.45 -7.27 18.81
CA ARG A 58 9.89 -7.16 19.09
C ARG A 58 10.42 -8.36 19.86
N GLY A 59 11.72 -8.61 19.77
CA GLY A 59 12.42 -9.64 20.54
C GLY A 59 12.54 -10.98 19.83
N LYS A 60 13.00 -12.00 20.56
CA LYS A 60 13.22 -13.35 20.03
C LYS A 60 11.89 -13.98 19.60
N GLY A 61 11.81 -14.44 18.35
CA GLY A 61 10.57 -14.95 17.76
C GLY A 61 9.57 -13.86 17.34
N GLY A 62 9.98 -12.59 17.39
CA GLY A 62 9.23 -11.47 16.84
C GLY A 62 9.34 -11.37 15.31
N GLY A 63 8.75 -10.30 14.77
CA GLY A 63 8.62 -10.10 13.34
C GLY A 63 7.32 -9.40 13.01
N TYR A 64 6.79 -9.66 11.82
CA TYR A 64 5.60 -9.00 11.30
C TYR A 64 4.58 -10.03 10.80
N ARG A 65 3.30 -9.69 10.91
CA ARG A 65 2.19 -10.47 10.35
C ARG A 65 1.03 -9.57 9.95
N LEU A 66 0.18 -10.05 9.07
CA LEU A 66 -1.10 -9.41 8.76
C LEU A 66 -2.00 -9.41 10.00
N ILE A 67 -2.87 -8.40 10.11
CA ILE A 67 -3.81 -8.27 11.23
C ILE A 67 -5.24 -8.72 10.89
N ARG A 68 -5.51 -9.00 9.62
CA ARG A 68 -6.79 -9.45 9.07
C ARG A 68 -6.53 -10.36 7.86
N SER A 69 -7.59 -10.90 7.25
CA SER A 69 -7.44 -11.79 6.10
C SER A 69 -6.90 -11.04 4.88
N ALA A 70 -6.15 -11.73 4.01
CA ALA A 70 -5.65 -11.13 2.76
C ALA A 70 -6.79 -10.58 1.87
N ALA A 71 -7.98 -11.18 1.93
CA ALA A 71 -9.15 -10.72 1.19
C ALA A 71 -9.69 -9.37 1.68
N ASP A 72 -9.34 -8.95 2.89
CA ASP A 72 -9.81 -7.69 3.45
C ASP A 72 -8.94 -6.50 3.00
N TYR A 73 -7.71 -6.74 2.55
CA TYR A 73 -6.79 -5.68 2.12
C TYR A 73 -7.02 -5.34 0.65
N SER A 74 -7.34 -4.08 0.35
CA SER A 74 -7.24 -3.54 -1.00
C SER A 74 -5.80 -3.15 -1.36
N VAL A 75 -5.48 -3.15 -2.65
CA VAL A 75 -4.21 -2.62 -3.14
C VAL A 75 -4.13 -1.10 -2.91
N GLY A 76 -5.26 -0.40 -3.10
CA GLY A 76 -5.38 1.03 -2.91
C GLY A 76 -4.94 1.49 -1.53
N GLU A 77 -5.46 0.88 -0.47
CA GLU A 77 -5.10 1.28 0.90
C GLU A 77 -3.63 0.98 1.24
N ILE A 78 -3.04 -0.09 0.69
CA ILE A 78 -1.62 -0.41 0.93
C ILE A 78 -0.74 0.67 0.31
N LEU A 79 -1.05 1.09 -0.92
CA LEU A 79 -0.32 2.15 -1.62
C LEU A 79 -0.44 3.48 -0.88
N GLU A 80 -1.64 3.87 -0.46
CA GLU A 80 -1.87 5.11 0.28
C GLU A 80 -1.21 5.10 1.66
N ALA A 81 -1.22 3.97 2.37
CA ALA A 81 -0.55 3.83 3.67
C ALA A 81 0.95 4.12 3.61
N VAL A 82 1.59 3.78 2.48
CA VAL A 82 3.00 4.08 2.24
C VAL A 82 3.23 5.42 1.54
N GLY A 83 2.18 6.24 1.38
CA GLY A 83 2.26 7.61 0.91
C GLY A 83 2.24 7.77 -0.62
N GLU A 84 1.75 6.77 -1.35
CA GLU A 84 1.39 6.99 -2.76
C GLU A 84 0.15 7.89 -2.85
N GLN A 85 0.10 8.72 -3.88
CA GLN A 85 -1.06 9.52 -4.23
C GLN A 85 -1.69 8.93 -5.49
N LEU A 86 -2.90 8.41 -5.36
CA LEU A 86 -3.62 7.80 -6.50
C LEU A 86 -4.28 8.84 -7.41
N ALA A 87 -4.39 10.09 -6.93
CA ALA A 87 -4.95 11.17 -7.73
C ALA A 87 -4.03 11.54 -8.91
N PRO A 88 -4.56 11.68 -10.13
CA PRO A 88 -3.75 11.94 -11.32
C PRO A 88 -3.29 13.40 -11.43
N VAL A 89 -3.94 14.31 -10.71
CA VAL A 89 -3.66 15.75 -10.69
C VAL A 89 -3.81 16.28 -9.28
N SER A 90 -3.02 17.31 -8.94
CA SER A 90 -2.97 17.85 -7.58
C SER A 90 -4.31 18.38 -7.09
N CYS A 91 -5.12 18.99 -7.96
CA CYS A 91 -6.43 19.55 -7.62
C CYS A 91 -7.49 18.51 -7.20
N LEU A 92 -7.18 17.21 -7.31
CA LEU A 92 -8.06 16.12 -6.85
C LEU A 92 -7.53 15.42 -5.59
N LEU A 93 -6.43 15.92 -4.99
CA LEU A 93 -5.92 15.38 -3.73
C LEU A 93 -6.83 15.80 -2.56
N PRO A 94 -7.14 14.89 -1.61
CA PRO A 94 -8.02 15.21 -0.47
C PRO A 94 -7.53 16.34 0.44
N GLU A 95 -6.21 16.53 0.53
CA GLU A 95 -5.54 17.47 1.44
C GLU A 95 -4.89 18.65 0.70
N THR A 96 -5.41 19.04 -0.48
CA THR A 96 -4.93 20.22 -1.21
C THR A 96 -5.87 21.40 -1.08
N GLU A 97 -5.32 22.60 -1.21
CA GLU A 97 -6.13 23.81 -1.32
C GLU A 97 -7.00 23.74 -2.59
N PRO A 98 -8.26 24.22 -2.53
CA PRO A 98 -9.12 24.28 -3.70
C PRO A 98 -8.43 24.99 -4.87
N CYS A 99 -8.55 24.43 -6.07
CA CYS A 99 -7.95 25.04 -7.24
C CYS A 99 -8.81 26.23 -7.68
N ASP A 100 -8.27 27.45 -7.60
CA ASP A 100 -8.95 28.68 -8.06
C ASP A 100 -9.47 28.61 -9.50
N ARG A 101 -8.84 27.78 -10.34
CA ARG A 101 -9.17 27.59 -11.75
C ARG A 101 -10.20 26.50 -12.00
N GLU A 102 -10.64 25.76 -10.98
CA GLU A 102 -11.49 24.57 -11.18
C GLU A 102 -12.78 24.88 -11.95
N SER A 103 -13.43 25.99 -11.60
CA SER A 103 -14.70 26.43 -12.22
C SER A 103 -14.60 26.70 -13.72
N ALA A 104 -13.42 27.08 -14.20
CA ALA A 104 -13.14 27.38 -15.61
C ALA A 104 -12.20 26.34 -16.26
N CYS A 105 -11.89 25.24 -15.56
CA CYS A 105 -10.94 24.24 -16.05
C CYS A 105 -11.63 23.27 -17.03
N PRO A 106 -11.37 23.35 -18.35
CA PRO A 106 -12.07 22.51 -19.33
C PRO A 106 -11.74 21.01 -19.19
N THR A 107 -10.64 20.68 -18.50
CA THR A 107 -10.18 19.29 -18.34
C THR A 107 -10.62 18.63 -17.04
N ILE A 108 -11.22 19.37 -16.09
CA ILE A 108 -11.50 18.85 -14.75
C ILE A 108 -12.43 17.62 -14.77
N ALA A 109 -13.44 17.61 -15.64
CA ALA A 109 -14.36 16.47 -15.75
C ALA A 109 -13.65 15.20 -16.20
N MET A 110 -12.71 15.32 -17.15
CA MET A 110 -11.88 14.20 -17.60
C MET A 110 -10.99 13.69 -16.45
N TRP A 111 -10.35 14.60 -15.70
CA TRP A 111 -9.51 14.21 -14.56
C TRP A 111 -10.30 13.53 -13.44
N LYS A 112 -11.49 14.04 -13.10
CA LYS A 112 -12.39 13.41 -12.12
C LYS A 112 -12.76 11.99 -12.54
N LYS A 113 -13.07 11.78 -13.82
CA LYS A 113 -13.35 10.44 -14.36
C LYS A 113 -12.15 9.51 -14.27
N PHE A 114 -10.95 9.97 -14.65
CA PHE A 114 -9.73 9.15 -14.57
C PHE A 114 -9.36 8.83 -13.12
N ASN A 115 -9.54 9.77 -12.20
CA ASN A 115 -9.36 9.57 -10.78
C ASN A 115 -10.26 8.47 -10.24
N GLN A 116 -11.56 8.51 -10.58
CA GLN A 116 -12.53 7.48 -10.18
C GLN A 116 -12.13 6.11 -10.72
N LEU A 117 -11.81 6.00 -12.02
CA LEU A 117 -11.40 4.73 -12.63
C LEU A 117 -10.13 4.16 -12.00
N SER A 118 -9.15 5.01 -11.69
CA SER A 118 -7.90 4.59 -11.05
C SER A 118 -8.14 4.15 -9.61
N HIS A 119 -8.97 4.89 -8.86
CA HIS A 119 -9.37 4.54 -7.51
C HIS A 119 -10.07 3.18 -7.49
N ASP A 120 -11.11 3.01 -8.30
CA ASP A 120 -11.91 1.77 -8.35
C ASP A 120 -11.06 0.56 -8.77
N PHE A 121 -10.09 0.76 -9.67
CA PHE A 121 -9.15 -0.30 -10.03
C PHE A 121 -8.31 -0.77 -8.84
N PHE A 122 -7.64 0.15 -8.13
CA PHE A 122 -6.77 -0.24 -7.02
C PHE A 122 -7.55 -0.70 -5.78
N TYR A 123 -8.72 -0.12 -5.52
CA TYR A 123 -9.57 -0.52 -4.40
C TYR A 123 -10.38 -1.79 -4.67
N GLY A 124 -10.59 -2.14 -5.95
CA GLY A 124 -11.26 -3.37 -6.37
C GLY A 124 -10.37 -4.61 -6.41
N ILE A 125 -9.04 -4.47 -6.27
CA ILE A 125 -8.10 -5.58 -6.20
C ILE A 125 -7.69 -5.78 -4.76
N THR A 126 -7.84 -7.01 -4.27
CA THR A 126 -7.43 -7.39 -2.92
C THR A 126 -6.03 -8.00 -2.90
N LEU A 127 -5.41 -8.07 -1.72
CA LEU A 127 -4.16 -8.79 -1.54
C LEU A 127 -4.32 -10.29 -1.83
N ALA A 128 -5.50 -10.87 -1.53
CA ALA A 128 -5.80 -12.25 -1.87
C ALA A 128 -5.76 -12.50 -3.38
N ASP A 129 -6.31 -11.58 -4.19
CA ASP A 129 -6.30 -11.69 -5.66
C ASP A 129 -4.87 -11.73 -6.24
N LEU A 130 -3.92 -11.10 -5.55
CA LEU A 130 -2.50 -11.09 -5.95
C LEU A 130 -1.72 -12.33 -5.51
N THR A 131 -2.30 -13.15 -4.63
CA THR A 131 -1.71 -14.41 -4.14
C THR A 131 -2.32 -15.65 -4.78
N ALA A 132 -3.41 -15.49 -5.52
CA ALA A 132 -4.03 -16.57 -6.26
C ALA A 132 -3.09 -17.05 -7.40
N PRO A 133 -3.01 -18.37 -7.65
CA PRO A 133 -2.16 -18.94 -8.71
C PRO A 133 -2.62 -18.56 -10.13
#